data_AF-A0A963JGM6-F1
#
_entry.id   AF-A0A963JGM6-F1
#
_cell.length_a   1.000
_cell.length_b   1.000
_cell.length_c   1.000
_cell.angle_alpha   90.00
_cell.angle_beta   90.00
_cell.angle_gamma   90.00
#
_symmetry.space_group_name_H-M   'P 1'
#
loop_
_entity.id
_entity.type
_entity.pdbx_description
1 polymer ?
#
loop_
_entity_poly.entity_id
_entity_poly.type
_entity_poly.pdbx_seq_one_letter_code
_entity_poly.pdbx_strand_id
1 'polypeptide(L)'
;AYDRLQASFRIGLVADTVVVVDARGGADEAGIDAALQRLRTSLADDPGFLAEQARVQRSADGAVRALRVPMPGEAEGDAALQAVARLRTTLVPQAFDGVAAQVHVGGASARYLDFFELTRRAAPGVVAIVLGLGFVLLAWAFRSIVVPLKAAALNLLSVGAAYGAIVLVFQHGVGARWLGLQPVPIVEAWIPLFLFTVLYGLSMDYHVFLLSRVRERFDATGDNTGAVVDAVGSTAGVITGAALIMVAVFAGFAAGELVMFQQIGFGLAVAVALDATLVRLVLVPASMTVLGARNWYAPRWLARPPRPRR
;
A
#
# COMPACT_ATOMS: atom_id res chain seq x y z
N ALA A 1 -28.45 -9.11 -4.30
CA ALA A 1 -28.72 -10.15 -5.32
C ALA A 1 -27.52 -11.06 -5.51
N TYR A 2 -26.31 -10.48 -5.63
CA TYR A 2 -25.03 -11.19 -5.61
C TYR A 2 -24.85 -12.10 -4.38
N ASP A 3 -25.08 -11.62 -3.15
CA ASP A 3 -24.93 -12.44 -1.94
C ASP A 3 -25.93 -13.62 -1.86
N ARG A 4 -27.12 -13.47 -2.46
CA ARG A 4 -28.10 -14.57 -2.54
C ARG A 4 -27.72 -15.60 -3.60
N LEU A 5 -27.04 -15.17 -4.67
CA LEU A 5 -26.41 -16.06 -5.65
C LEU A 5 -25.21 -16.78 -5.01
N GLN A 6 -24.39 -16.10 -4.21
CA GLN A 6 -23.25 -16.69 -3.49
C GLN A 6 -23.69 -17.72 -2.43
N ALA A 7 -24.78 -17.44 -1.69
CA ALA A 7 -25.32 -18.34 -0.68
C ALA A 7 -26.03 -19.58 -1.28
N SER A 8 -26.74 -19.39 -2.41
CA SER A 8 -27.54 -20.46 -3.06
C SER A 8 -26.74 -21.24 -4.12
N PHE A 9 -25.70 -20.64 -4.70
CA PHE A 9 -24.84 -21.19 -5.75
C PHE A 9 -23.36 -20.94 -5.40
N ARG A 10 -22.87 -21.50 -4.29
CA ARG A 10 -21.43 -21.50 -3.92
C ARG A 10 -20.48 -22.01 -5.03
N ILE A 11 -21.04 -22.60 -6.08
CA ILE A 11 -20.37 -23.14 -7.28
C ILE A 11 -20.01 -22.03 -8.31
N GLY A 12 -20.49 -20.79 -8.15
CA GLY A 12 -20.43 -19.76 -9.19
C GLY A 12 -19.25 -18.77 -9.17
N LEU A 13 -18.45 -18.69 -8.09
CA LEU A 13 -17.23 -17.88 -8.06
C LEU A 13 -16.06 -18.81 -8.35
N VAL A 14 -15.76 -18.93 -9.64
CA VAL A 14 -14.61 -19.66 -10.14
C VAL A 14 -13.54 -18.63 -10.51
N ALA A 15 -12.41 -18.68 -9.81
CA ALA A 15 -11.22 -18.01 -10.26
C ALA A 15 -10.53 -18.88 -11.31
N ASP A 16 -10.48 -18.43 -12.56
CA ASP A 16 -9.77 -19.16 -13.60
C ASP A 16 -8.26 -18.94 -13.46
N THR A 17 -7.53 -20.06 -13.31
CA THR A 17 -6.08 -20.11 -13.50
C THR A 17 -5.78 -20.65 -14.90
N VAL A 18 -4.73 -20.13 -15.53
CA VAL A 18 -4.35 -20.53 -16.89
C VAL A 18 -2.87 -20.89 -16.90
N VAL A 19 -2.55 -22.12 -17.29
CA VAL A 19 -1.17 -22.56 -17.55
C VAL A 19 -0.96 -22.51 -19.05
N VAL A 20 -0.14 -21.58 -19.52
CA VAL A 20 0.23 -21.40 -20.92
C VAL A 20 1.59 -22.03 -21.17
N VAL A 21 1.66 -22.90 -22.16
CA VAL A 21 2.89 -23.56 -22.60
C VAL A 21 3.24 -23.02 -23.98
N ASP A 22 4.42 -22.44 -24.11
CA ASP A 22 5.00 -22.02 -25.38
C ASP A 22 5.92 -23.12 -25.92
N ALA A 23 5.53 -23.69 -27.07
CA ALA A 23 6.22 -24.78 -27.74
C ALA A 23 7.21 -24.30 -28.82
N ARG A 24 7.34 -22.98 -29.04
CA ARG A 24 8.20 -22.41 -30.12
C ARG A 24 9.69 -22.71 -29.96
N GLY A 25 10.11 -23.19 -28.78
CA GLY A 25 11.49 -23.57 -28.48
C GLY A 25 11.93 -24.94 -29.03
N GLY A 26 11.11 -25.63 -29.84
CA GLY A 26 11.46 -26.94 -30.42
C GLY A 26 11.12 -28.13 -29.54
N ALA A 27 10.19 -27.97 -28.60
CA ALA A 27 9.67 -29.06 -27.77
C ALA A 27 8.84 -30.07 -28.59
N ASP A 28 9.03 -31.35 -28.30
CA ASP A 28 8.20 -32.43 -28.87
C ASP A 28 6.75 -32.29 -28.39
N GLU A 29 5.82 -32.24 -29.35
CA GLU A 29 4.39 -32.13 -29.10
C GLU A 29 3.85 -33.25 -28.20
N ALA A 30 4.39 -34.46 -28.35
CA ALA A 30 4.01 -35.61 -27.53
C ALA A 30 4.50 -35.45 -26.08
N GLY A 31 5.71 -34.90 -25.90
CA GLY A 31 6.25 -34.56 -24.59
C GLY A 31 5.41 -33.51 -23.85
N ILE A 32 4.93 -32.48 -24.57
CA ILE A 32 4.06 -31.45 -23.99
C ILE A 32 2.70 -32.03 -23.59
N ASP A 33 2.07 -32.85 -24.45
CA ASP A 33 0.78 -33.47 -24.13
C ASP A 33 0.91 -34.42 -22.92
N ALA A 34 1.99 -35.20 -22.84
CA ALA A 34 2.27 -36.05 -21.69
C ALA A 34 2.46 -35.24 -20.40
N ALA A 35 3.18 -34.11 -20.46
CA ALA A 35 3.36 -33.21 -19.33
C ALA A 35 2.05 -32.55 -18.89
N LEU A 36 1.22 -32.09 -19.83
CA LEU A 36 -0.10 -31.55 -19.53
C LEU A 36 -1.01 -32.58 -18.88
N GLN A 37 -0.94 -33.85 -19.29
CA GLN A 37 -1.69 -34.93 -18.65
C GLN A 37 -1.20 -35.21 -17.23
N ARG A 38 0.12 -35.29 -17.01
CA ARG A 38 0.69 -35.41 -15.66
C ARG A 38 0.23 -34.27 -14.76
N LEU A 39 0.29 -33.03 -15.26
CA LEU A 39 -0.19 -31.86 -14.52
C LEU A 39 -1.68 -32.00 -14.19
N ARG A 40 -2.51 -32.42 -15.14
CA ARG A 40 -3.95 -32.61 -14.92
C ARG A 40 -4.23 -33.65 -13.84
N THR A 41 -3.47 -34.75 -13.79
CA THR A 41 -3.55 -35.74 -12.72
C THR A 41 -3.16 -35.14 -11.38
N SER A 42 -2.01 -34.45 -11.28
CA SER A 42 -1.59 -33.81 -10.03
C SER A 42 -2.56 -32.73 -9.54
N LEU A 43 -3.25 -32.05 -10.46
CA LEU A 43 -4.30 -31.07 -10.13
C LEU A 43 -5.58 -31.73 -9.62
N ALA A 44 -5.89 -32.97 -10.04
CA ALA A 44 -7.05 -33.70 -9.53
C ALA A 44 -6.87 -34.11 -8.07
N ASP A 45 -5.63 -34.29 -7.62
CA ASP A 45 -5.28 -34.62 -6.24
C ASP A 45 -5.22 -33.37 -5.31
N ASP A 46 -5.18 -32.15 -5.86
CA ASP A 46 -5.12 -30.91 -5.08
C ASP A 46 -6.52 -30.26 -4.94
N PRO A 47 -7.06 -30.14 -3.72
CA PRO A 47 -8.40 -29.59 -3.49
C PRO A 47 -8.53 -28.10 -3.86
N GLY A 48 -7.42 -27.40 -4.12
CA GLY A 48 -7.38 -26.03 -4.60
C GLY A 48 -7.78 -25.85 -6.06
N PHE A 49 -8.03 -26.94 -6.80
CA PHE A 49 -8.38 -26.89 -8.23
C PHE A 49 -9.59 -27.77 -8.54
N LEU A 50 -10.40 -27.34 -9.50
CA LEU A 50 -11.50 -28.14 -10.05
C LEU A 50 -11.02 -28.78 -11.36
N ALA A 51 -10.11 -29.75 -11.24
CA ALA A 51 -9.42 -30.37 -12.38
C ALA A 51 -10.37 -31.03 -13.40
N GLU A 52 -11.51 -31.55 -12.93
CA GLU A 52 -12.57 -32.12 -13.78
C GLU A 52 -13.13 -31.12 -14.80
N GLN A 53 -13.08 -29.83 -14.48
CA GLN A 53 -13.55 -28.75 -15.33
C GLN A 53 -12.42 -28.14 -16.18
N ALA A 54 -11.19 -28.64 -16.04
CA ALA A 54 -10.06 -28.10 -16.77
C ALA A 54 -10.24 -28.30 -18.28
N ARG A 55 -9.86 -27.31 -19.08
CA ARG A 55 -9.95 -27.35 -20.55
C ARG A 55 -8.63 -26.97 -21.17
N VAL A 56 -8.17 -27.78 -22.12
CA VAL A 56 -6.99 -27.45 -22.95
C VAL A 56 -7.48 -26.71 -24.19
N GLN A 57 -6.90 -25.55 -24.44
CA GLN A 57 -7.08 -24.78 -25.66
C GLN A 57 -5.76 -24.76 -26.42
N ARG A 58 -5.82 -24.87 -27.74
CA ARG A 58 -4.65 -24.80 -28.62
C ARG A 58 -4.78 -23.57 -29.51
N SER A 59 -3.67 -22.87 -29.72
CA SER A 59 -3.60 -21.80 -30.71
C SER A 59 -3.78 -22.37 -32.13
N ALA A 60 -4.26 -21.54 -33.05
CA ALA A 60 -4.51 -21.94 -34.44
C ALA A 60 -3.24 -22.41 -35.16
N ASP A 61 -2.08 -21.90 -34.76
CA ASP A 61 -0.75 -22.28 -35.26
C ASP A 61 -0.14 -23.49 -34.52
N GLY A 62 -0.83 -24.06 -33.52
CA GLY A 62 -0.35 -25.18 -32.70
C GLY A 62 0.81 -24.83 -31.74
N ALA A 63 1.40 -23.66 -31.87
CA ALA A 63 2.62 -23.25 -31.17
C ALA A 63 2.42 -22.95 -29.68
N VAL A 64 1.19 -22.68 -29.26
CA VAL A 64 0.83 -22.37 -27.87
C VAL A 64 -0.32 -23.26 -27.42
N ARG A 65 -0.19 -23.82 -26.21
CA ARG A 65 -1.23 -24.62 -25.55
C ARG A 65 -1.56 -23.98 -24.20
N ALA A 66 -2.84 -23.84 -23.88
CA ALA A 66 -3.29 -23.26 -22.63
C ALA A 66 -4.22 -24.23 -21.89
N LEU A 67 -3.82 -24.66 -20.69
CA LEU A 67 -4.65 -25.41 -19.76
C LEU A 67 -5.34 -24.41 -18.82
N ARG A 68 -6.65 -24.22 -19.01
CA ARG A 68 -7.46 -23.41 -18.10
C ARG A 68 -8.05 -24.32 -17.03
N VAL A 69 -7.83 -23.96 -15.77
CA VAL A 69 -8.24 -24.73 -14.59
C VAL A 69 -9.05 -23.81 -13.68
N PRO A 70 -10.37 -24.04 -13.59
CA PRO A 70 -11.24 -23.46 -12.57
C PRO A 70 -10.71 -23.72 -11.15
N MET A 71 -10.74 -22.71 -10.28
CA MET A 71 -10.46 -22.85 -8.84
C MET A 71 -11.68 -22.45 -8.00
N PRO A 72 -11.93 -23.12 -6.87
CA PRO A 72 -13.02 -22.76 -5.97
C PRO A 72 -12.71 -21.46 -5.23
N GLY A 73 -13.70 -20.57 -5.15
CA GLY A 73 -13.65 -19.36 -4.33
C GLY A 73 -13.18 -18.11 -5.05
N GLU A 74 -12.88 -17.07 -4.27
CA GLU A 74 -12.50 -15.75 -4.78
C GLU A 74 -11.03 -15.73 -5.23
N ALA A 75 -10.76 -15.00 -6.31
CA ALA A 75 -9.45 -14.98 -6.94
C ALA A 75 -8.35 -14.41 -6.03
N GLU A 76 -8.70 -13.49 -5.15
CA GLU A 76 -7.81 -12.81 -4.21
C GLU A 76 -7.73 -13.51 -2.84
N GLY A 77 -8.52 -14.56 -2.61
CA GLY A 77 -8.52 -15.30 -1.34
C GLY A 77 -7.24 -16.11 -1.11
N ASP A 78 -6.85 -16.26 0.15
CA ASP A 78 -5.63 -16.96 0.57
C ASP A 78 -5.52 -18.38 -0.02
N ALA A 79 -6.63 -19.12 -0.07
CA ALA A 79 -6.66 -20.47 -0.62
C ALA A 79 -6.29 -20.49 -2.11
N ALA A 80 -6.83 -19.56 -2.91
CA ALA A 80 -6.54 -19.44 -4.33
C ALA A 80 -5.10 -18.97 -4.59
N LEU A 81 -4.62 -18.00 -3.81
CA LEU A 81 -3.23 -17.51 -3.90
C LEU A 81 -2.22 -18.62 -3.56
N GLN A 82 -2.47 -19.39 -2.50
CA GLN A 82 -1.62 -20.52 -2.11
C GLN A 82 -1.67 -21.65 -3.16
N ALA A 83 -2.82 -21.93 -3.75
CA ALA A 83 -2.96 -22.91 -4.82
C ALA A 83 -2.11 -22.51 -6.04
N VAL A 84 -2.20 -21.26 -6.49
CA VAL A 84 -1.36 -20.76 -7.60
C VAL A 84 0.13 -20.75 -7.24
N ALA A 85 0.49 -20.43 -6.00
CA ALA A 85 1.88 -20.52 -5.55
C ALA A 85 2.42 -21.96 -5.62
N ARG A 86 1.64 -22.96 -5.15
CA ARG A 86 1.98 -24.39 -5.29
C ARG A 86 2.06 -24.83 -6.75
N LEU A 87 1.15 -24.33 -7.58
CA LEU A 87 1.14 -24.61 -9.02
C LEU A 87 2.46 -24.16 -9.67
N ARG A 88 2.92 -22.95 -9.36
CA ARG A 88 4.17 -22.38 -9.91
C ARG A 88 5.44 -23.03 -9.37
N THR A 89 5.47 -23.36 -8.08
CA THR A 89 6.70 -23.81 -7.39
C THR A 89 6.89 -25.32 -7.38
N THR A 90 5.80 -26.09 -7.46
CA THR A 90 5.84 -27.56 -7.30
C THR A 90 5.21 -28.27 -8.48
N LEU A 91 3.93 -28.02 -8.77
CA LEU A 91 3.17 -28.85 -9.73
C LEU A 91 3.64 -28.68 -11.18
N VAL A 92 3.86 -27.44 -11.64
CA VAL A 92 4.37 -27.18 -12.99
C VAL A 92 5.80 -27.71 -13.16
N PRO A 93 6.78 -27.40 -12.28
CA PRO A 93 8.13 -27.96 -12.41
C PRO A 93 8.17 -29.49 -12.42
N GLN A 94 7.37 -30.17 -11.59
CA GLN A 94 7.31 -31.64 -11.56
C GLN A 94 6.66 -32.22 -12.81
N ALA A 95 5.58 -31.62 -13.33
CA ALA A 95 4.90 -32.13 -14.50
C ALA A 95 5.71 -31.96 -15.80
N PHE A 96 6.49 -30.87 -15.89
CA PHE A 96 7.30 -30.51 -17.05
C PHE A 96 8.78 -30.88 -16.92
N ASP A 97 9.15 -31.68 -15.91
CA ASP A 97 10.53 -32.17 -15.77
C ASP A 97 10.98 -32.93 -17.03
N GLY A 98 12.16 -32.58 -17.54
CA GLY A 98 12.70 -33.11 -18.80
C GLY A 98 12.03 -32.62 -20.09
N VAL A 99 11.06 -31.70 -20.04
CA VAL A 99 10.40 -31.12 -21.23
C VAL A 99 10.94 -29.72 -21.51
N ALA A 100 11.53 -29.52 -22.70
CA ALA A 100 12.12 -28.26 -23.12
C ALA A 100 11.06 -27.22 -23.57
N ALA A 101 10.11 -26.87 -22.70
CA ALA A 101 9.05 -25.90 -22.97
C ALA A 101 9.05 -24.75 -21.96
N GLN A 102 8.69 -23.54 -22.40
CA GLN A 102 8.47 -22.43 -21.48
C GLN A 102 7.02 -22.47 -20.98
N VAL A 103 6.85 -22.49 -19.66
CA VAL A 103 5.54 -22.58 -19.02
C VAL A 103 5.28 -21.33 -18.19
N HIS A 104 4.14 -20.69 -18.44
CA HIS A 104 3.69 -19.49 -17.75
C HIS A 104 2.37 -19.75 -17.03
N VAL A 105 2.29 -19.34 -15.76
CA VAL A 105 1.05 -19.46 -14.97
C VAL A 105 0.42 -18.08 -14.84
N GLY A 106 -0.74 -17.90 -15.48
CA GLY A 106 -1.58 -16.73 -15.45
C GLY A 106 -2.96 -17.01 -14.86
N GLY A 107 -3.90 -16.10 -15.07
CA GLY A 107 -5.23 -16.13 -14.46
C GLY A 107 -5.46 -14.98 -13.48
N ALA A 108 -6.64 -14.92 -12.88
CA ALA A 108 -6.99 -13.83 -11.96
C ALA A 108 -6.13 -13.86 -10.69
N SER A 109 -6.08 -15.01 -10.00
CA SER A 109 -5.29 -15.20 -8.78
C SER A 109 -3.79 -15.05 -9.01
N ALA A 110 -3.28 -15.51 -10.15
CA ALA A 110 -1.90 -15.31 -10.56
C ALA A 110 -1.55 -13.82 -10.69
N ARG A 111 -2.44 -13.01 -11.31
CA ARG A 111 -2.26 -11.56 -11.40
C ARG A 111 -2.25 -10.89 -10.03
N TYR A 112 -3.14 -11.29 -9.11
CA TYR A 112 -3.14 -10.76 -7.75
C TYR A 112 -1.85 -11.12 -7.01
N LEU A 113 -1.40 -12.38 -7.08
CA LEU A 113 -0.15 -12.82 -6.47
C LEU A 113 1.05 -12.02 -7.01
N ASP A 114 1.14 -11.86 -8.33
CA ASP A 114 2.18 -11.06 -8.99
C ASP A 114 2.12 -9.59 -8.56
N PHE A 115 0.91 -9.04 -8.43
CA PHE A 115 0.70 -7.65 -8.03
C PHE A 115 1.06 -7.42 -6.56
N PHE A 116 0.73 -8.35 -5.66
CA PHE A 116 1.16 -8.32 -4.26
C PHE A 116 2.68 -8.39 -4.14
N GLU A 117 3.32 -9.29 -4.90
CA GLU A 117 4.78 -9.43 -4.90
C GLU A 117 5.46 -8.17 -5.45
N LEU A 118 4.98 -7.64 -6.58
CA LEU A 118 5.47 -6.40 -7.17
C LEU A 118 5.36 -5.23 -6.18
N THR A 119 4.20 -5.08 -5.54
CA THR A 119 3.95 -4.01 -4.56
C THR A 119 4.86 -4.16 -3.36
N ARG A 120 5.00 -5.37 -2.80
CA ARG A 120 5.89 -5.67 -1.67
C ARG A 120 7.35 -5.37 -2.01
N ARG A 121 7.79 -5.71 -3.22
CA ARG A 121 9.16 -5.47 -3.71
C ARG A 121 9.42 -3.99 -3.96
N ALA A 122 8.44 -3.25 -4.48
CA ALA A 122 8.57 -1.82 -4.77
C ALA A 122 8.43 -0.94 -3.51
N ALA A 123 7.67 -1.36 -2.51
CA ALA A 123 7.35 -0.58 -1.32
C ALA A 123 8.58 0.00 -0.59
N PRO A 124 9.66 -0.78 -0.30
CA PRO A 124 10.85 -0.23 0.33
C PRO A 124 11.52 0.89 -0.50
N GLY A 125 11.55 0.73 -1.83
CA GLY A 125 12.13 1.73 -2.73
C GLY A 125 11.32 3.02 -2.75
N VAL A 126 9.99 2.92 -2.86
CA VAL A 126 9.09 4.07 -2.83
C VAL A 126 9.16 4.79 -1.48
N VAL A 127 9.12 4.05 -0.37
CA VAL A 127 9.25 4.62 0.98
C VAL A 127 10.59 5.35 1.12
N ALA A 128 11.69 4.74 0.71
CA ALA A 128 13.02 5.36 0.77
C ALA A 128 13.10 6.64 -0.06
N ILE A 129 12.55 6.65 -1.28
CA ILE A 129 12.55 7.84 -2.15
C ILE A 129 11.71 8.96 -1.54
N VAL A 130 10.51 8.66 -1.09
CA VAL A 130 9.58 9.66 -0.53
C VAL A 130 10.12 10.24 0.78
N LEU A 131 10.57 9.38 1.71
CA LEU A 131 11.21 9.82 2.95
C LEU A 131 12.51 10.58 2.68
N GLY A 132 13.33 10.09 1.75
CA GLY A 132 14.60 10.71 1.39
C GLY A 132 14.41 12.10 0.79
N LEU A 133 13.47 12.25 -0.16
CA LEU A 133 13.19 13.52 -0.80
C LEU A 133 12.62 14.54 0.20
N GLY A 134 11.65 14.13 1.03
CA GLY A 134 11.12 14.98 2.10
C GLY A 134 12.17 15.35 3.14
N PHE A 135 13.04 14.39 3.50
CA PHE A 135 14.16 14.63 4.40
C PHE A 135 15.12 15.68 3.84
N VAL A 136 15.55 15.53 2.58
CA VAL A 136 16.46 16.47 1.91
C VAL A 136 15.83 17.86 1.81
N LEU A 137 14.56 17.95 1.41
CA LEU A 137 13.83 19.21 1.31
C LEU A 137 13.75 19.93 2.66
N LEU A 138 13.32 19.24 3.71
CA LEU A 138 13.24 19.80 5.06
C LEU A 138 14.63 20.15 5.61
N ALA A 139 15.63 19.30 5.36
CA ALA A 139 17.00 19.53 5.82
C ALA A 139 17.57 20.80 5.19
N TRP A 140 17.31 21.00 3.90
CA TRP A 140 17.71 22.20 3.17
C TRP A 140 16.95 23.44 3.61
N ALA A 141 15.62 23.35 3.75
CA ALA A 141 14.77 24.47 4.14
C ALA A 141 15.06 24.96 5.57
N PHE A 142 15.17 24.03 6.53
CA PHE A 142 15.35 24.34 7.95
C PHE A 142 16.80 24.33 8.41
N ARG A 143 17.72 23.93 7.53
CA ARG A 143 19.14 23.75 7.85
C ARG A 143 19.37 22.88 9.08
N SER A 144 18.53 21.88 9.30
CA SER A 144 18.59 21.00 10.47
C SER A 144 18.36 19.56 10.04
N ILE A 145 19.06 18.62 10.67
CA ILE A 145 18.83 17.17 10.46
C ILE A 145 17.79 16.62 11.45
N VAL A 146 17.70 17.22 12.63
CA VAL A 146 16.78 16.77 13.69
C VAL A 146 15.32 17.05 13.31
N VAL A 147 15.08 18.18 12.63
CA VAL A 147 13.74 18.61 12.19
C VAL A 147 13.11 17.69 11.14
N PRO A 148 13.82 17.28 10.08
CA PRO A 148 13.34 16.27 9.14
C PRO A 148 13.12 14.90 9.79
N LEU A 149 14.05 14.47 10.66
CA LEU A 149 13.99 13.14 11.27
C LEU A 149 12.76 12.97 12.16
N LYS A 150 12.47 13.96 13.03
CA LYS A 150 11.24 13.95 13.84
C LYS A 150 9.99 14.01 12.97
N ALA A 151 10.00 14.79 11.89
CA ALA A 151 8.83 14.98 11.04
C ALA A 151 8.50 13.66 10.33
N ALA A 152 9.52 12.98 9.81
CA ALA A 152 9.37 11.62 9.28
C ALA A 152 8.84 10.66 10.35
N ALA A 153 9.41 10.65 11.56
CA ALA A 153 8.98 9.74 12.63
C ALA A 153 7.52 9.96 13.07
N LEU A 154 7.12 11.22 13.26
CA LEU A 154 5.75 11.59 13.64
C LEU A 154 4.76 11.27 12.53
N ASN A 155 5.15 11.48 11.27
CA ASN A 155 4.30 11.13 10.14
C ASN A 155 4.15 9.61 9.99
N LEU A 156 5.24 8.84 10.16
CA LEU A 156 5.18 7.38 10.19
C LEU A 156 4.25 6.87 11.29
N LEU A 157 4.20 7.55 12.45
CA LEU A 157 3.27 7.23 13.53
C LEU A 157 1.81 7.46 13.09
N SER A 158 1.50 8.58 12.44
CA SER A 158 0.16 8.85 11.88
C SER A 158 -0.25 7.83 10.83
N VAL A 159 0.64 7.51 9.89
CA VAL A 159 0.38 6.52 8.83
C VAL A 159 0.18 5.14 9.44
N GLY A 160 1.02 4.74 10.40
CA GLY A 160 0.88 3.48 11.11
C GLY A 160 -0.45 3.38 11.87
N ALA A 161 -0.87 4.46 12.54
CA ALA A 161 -2.17 4.53 13.22
C ALA A 161 -3.34 4.42 12.22
N ALA A 162 -3.23 5.06 11.06
CA ALA A 162 -4.24 4.97 10.00
C ALA A 162 -4.34 3.56 9.41
N TYR A 163 -3.22 2.88 9.17
CA TYR A 163 -3.23 1.47 8.76
C TYR A 163 -3.86 0.57 9.81
N GLY A 164 -3.51 0.77 11.09
CA GLY A 164 -4.15 0.07 12.20
C GLY A 164 -5.66 0.29 12.22
N ALA A 165 -6.12 1.52 12.01
CA ALA A 165 -7.55 1.84 11.92
C ALA A 165 -8.24 1.15 10.73
N ILE A 166 -7.61 1.14 9.55
CA ILE A 166 -8.15 0.43 8.37
C ILE A 166 -8.29 -1.06 8.67
N VAL A 167 -7.25 -1.70 9.20
CA VAL A 167 -7.27 -3.13 9.56
C VAL A 167 -8.35 -3.41 10.62
N LEU A 168 -8.50 -2.52 11.61
CA LEU A 168 -9.49 -2.68 12.67
C LEU A 168 -10.93 -2.55 12.16
N VAL A 169 -11.19 -1.59 11.27
CA VAL A 169 -12.54 -1.33 10.76
C VAL A 169 -12.92 -2.28 9.65
N PHE A 170 -12.06 -2.47 8.64
CA PHE A 170 -12.39 -3.28 7.46
C PHE A 170 -12.19 -4.77 7.70
N GLN A 171 -11.05 -5.20 8.26
CA GLN A 171 -10.79 -6.63 8.47
C GLN A 171 -11.46 -7.18 9.74
N HIS A 172 -11.42 -6.43 10.84
CA HIS A 172 -12.04 -6.87 12.11
C HIS A 172 -13.50 -6.41 12.27
N GLY A 173 -14.02 -5.58 11.35
CA GLY A 173 -15.41 -5.14 11.35
C GLY A 173 -15.79 -4.19 12.49
N VAL A 174 -14.84 -3.68 13.27
CA VAL A 174 -15.12 -2.86 14.44
C VAL A 174 -15.65 -1.50 14.00
N GLY A 175 -16.89 -1.18 14.35
CA GLY A 175 -17.50 0.11 14.01
C GLY A 175 -17.91 0.28 12.54
N ALA A 176 -17.57 -0.67 11.66
CA ALA A 176 -17.89 -0.61 10.22
C ALA A 176 -19.40 -0.41 9.97
N ARG A 177 -20.24 -1.16 10.68
CA ARG A 177 -21.71 -1.06 10.58
C ARG A 177 -22.27 0.29 11.00
N TRP A 178 -21.63 0.98 11.95
CA TRP A 178 -22.04 2.32 12.40
C TRP A 178 -21.64 3.41 11.41
N LEU A 179 -20.54 3.18 10.69
CA LEU A 179 -19.99 4.11 9.71
C LEU A 179 -20.53 3.88 8.29
N GLY A 180 -21.39 2.88 8.08
CA GLY A 180 -21.89 2.49 6.76
C GLY A 180 -20.82 1.84 5.87
N LEU A 181 -19.71 1.37 6.45
CA LEU A 181 -18.59 0.77 5.75
C LEU A 181 -18.79 -0.73 5.62
N GLN A 182 -18.37 -1.28 4.48
CA GLN A 182 -18.43 -2.71 4.22
C GLN A 182 -17.18 -3.40 4.79
N PRO A 183 -17.32 -4.33 5.75
CA PRO A 183 -16.19 -5.12 6.21
C PRO A 183 -15.73 -6.04 5.07
N VAL A 184 -14.44 -6.06 4.82
CA VAL A 184 -13.82 -6.90 3.79
C VAL A 184 -12.59 -7.60 4.35
N PRO A 185 -12.36 -8.87 3.97
CA PRO A 185 -11.27 -9.65 4.52
C PRO A 185 -9.90 -9.14 4.05
N ILE A 186 -9.84 -8.48 2.90
CA ILE A 186 -8.61 -8.09 2.23
C ILE A 186 -8.60 -6.57 1.97
N VAL A 187 -7.46 -5.95 2.24
CA VAL A 187 -7.17 -4.58 1.84
C VAL A 187 -6.48 -4.62 0.49
N GLU A 188 -6.93 -3.78 -0.44
CA GLU A 188 -6.34 -3.70 -1.77
C GLU A 188 -4.83 -3.42 -1.70
N ALA A 189 -4.03 -4.20 -2.43
CA ALA A 189 -2.57 -4.23 -2.30
C ALA A 189 -1.91 -2.84 -2.45
N TRP A 190 -2.47 -2.01 -3.32
CA TRP A 190 -1.91 -0.73 -3.71
C TRP A 190 -2.31 0.40 -2.76
N ILE A 191 -3.36 0.23 -1.95
CA ILE A 191 -3.88 1.27 -1.05
C ILE A 191 -2.85 1.66 0.01
N PRO A 192 -2.15 0.75 0.72
CA PRO A 192 -1.14 1.16 1.68
C PRO A 192 -0.08 2.07 1.06
N LEU A 193 0.45 1.70 -0.10
CA LEU A 193 1.48 2.49 -0.77
C LEU A 193 0.95 3.86 -1.22
N PHE A 194 -0.26 3.88 -1.80
CA PHE A 194 -0.93 5.12 -2.18
C PHE A 194 -1.16 6.04 -0.96
N LEU A 195 -1.77 5.52 0.11
CA LEU A 195 -1.99 6.25 1.37
C LEU A 195 -0.68 6.81 1.91
N PHE A 196 0.38 6.01 1.95
CA PHE A 196 1.69 6.47 2.41
C PHE A 196 2.17 7.67 1.58
N THR A 197 2.16 7.56 0.25
CA THR A 197 2.66 8.62 -0.63
C THR A 197 1.84 9.90 -0.51
N VAL A 198 0.52 9.80 -0.48
CA VAL A 198 -0.40 10.95 -0.36
C VAL A 198 -0.28 11.60 1.00
N LEU A 199 -0.36 10.81 2.08
CA LEU A 199 -0.24 11.33 3.44
C LEU A 199 1.12 11.96 3.70
N TYR A 200 2.18 11.37 3.16
CA TYR A 200 3.49 11.97 3.25
C TYR A 200 3.57 13.30 2.53
N GLY A 201 3.08 13.39 1.29
CA GLY A 201 3.00 14.66 0.55
C GLY A 201 2.21 15.72 1.30
N LEU A 202 0.99 15.39 1.72
CA LEU A 202 0.11 16.31 2.46
C LEU A 202 0.74 16.75 3.79
N SER A 203 1.32 15.83 4.55
CA SER A 203 1.96 16.12 5.85
C SER A 203 3.18 17.06 5.69
N MET A 204 3.99 16.85 4.65
CA MET A 204 5.18 17.68 4.41
C MET A 204 4.85 19.14 4.15
N ASP A 205 3.82 19.42 3.37
CA ASP A 205 3.39 20.81 3.12
C ASP A 205 3.10 21.52 4.44
N TYR A 206 2.36 20.88 5.34
CA TYR A 206 2.00 21.47 6.62
C TYR A 206 3.15 21.55 7.63
N HIS A 207 4.05 20.57 7.64
CA HIS A 207 5.25 20.66 8.46
C HIS A 207 6.13 21.83 8.02
N VAL A 208 6.29 22.03 6.71
CA VAL A 208 7.01 23.18 6.16
C VAL A 208 6.35 24.48 6.59
N PHE A 209 5.02 24.64 6.45
CA PHE A 209 4.33 25.87 6.85
C PHE A 209 4.52 26.19 8.35
N LEU A 210 4.26 25.22 9.24
CA LEU A 210 4.38 25.43 10.67
C LEU A 210 5.84 25.71 11.06
N LEU A 211 6.77 24.86 10.62
CA LEU A 211 8.19 24.99 10.98
C LEU A 211 8.83 26.24 10.39
N SER A 212 8.37 26.73 9.22
CA SER A 212 8.82 27.99 8.65
C SER A 212 8.46 29.16 9.56
N ARG A 213 7.24 29.16 10.11
CA ARG A 213 6.84 30.18 11.10
C ARG A 213 7.61 30.07 12.41
N VAL A 214 7.83 28.85 12.91
CA VAL A 214 8.69 28.63 14.09
C VAL A 214 10.10 29.16 13.83
N ARG A 215 10.66 28.87 12.66
CA ARG A 215 12.02 29.30 12.28
C ARG A 215 12.13 30.81 12.17
N GLU A 216 11.18 31.46 11.50
CA GLU A 216 11.12 32.91 11.34
C GLU A 216 11.12 33.60 12.71
N ARG A 217 10.31 33.11 13.65
CA ARG A 217 10.24 33.68 14.99
C ARG A 217 11.49 33.39 15.81
N PHE A 218 12.03 32.17 15.72
CA PHE A 218 13.26 31.79 16.40
C PHE A 218 14.48 32.59 15.91
N ASP A 219 14.59 32.83 14.60
CA ASP A 219 15.67 33.65 14.03
C ASP A 219 15.59 35.12 14.48
N ALA A 220 14.39 35.60 14.86
CA ALA A 220 14.17 36.94 15.38
C ALA A 220 14.38 37.06 16.90
N THR A 221 13.98 36.07 17.70
CA THR A 221 13.96 36.17 19.18
C THR A 221 15.01 35.31 19.89
N GLY A 222 15.50 34.24 19.25
CA GLY A 222 16.32 33.21 19.89
C GLY A 222 15.59 32.34 20.91
N ASP A 223 14.31 32.60 21.20
CA ASP A 223 13.49 31.82 22.11
C ASP A 223 12.72 30.73 21.36
N ASN A 224 13.15 29.49 21.51
CA ASN A 224 12.54 28.34 20.84
C ASN A 224 11.12 28.05 21.35
N THR A 225 10.87 28.21 22.65
CA THR A 225 9.56 27.88 23.23
C THR A 225 8.55 28.94 22.84
N GLY A 226 8.89 30.22 22.96
CA GLY A 226 8.06 31.33 22.50
C GLY A 226 7.77 31.25 21.00
N ALA A 227 8.77 30.91 20.18
CA ALA A 227 8.60 30.74 18.73
C ALA A 227 7.62 29.61 18.37
N VAL A 228 7.66 28.50 19.09
CA VAL A 228 6.73 27.37 18.88
C VAL A 228 5.31 27.76 19.27
N VAL A 229 5.12 28.40 20.43
CA VAL A 229 3.79 28.83 20.90
C VAL A 229 3.17 29.83 19.93
N ASP A 230 3.94 30.83 19.49
CA ASP A 230 3.49 31.85 18.55
C ASP A 230 3.14 31.26 17.17
N ALA A 231 3.98 30.37 16.64
CA ALA A 231 3.74 29.72 15.37
C ALA A 231 2.51 28.79 15.40
N VAL A 232 2.34 28.02 16.48
CA VAL A 232 1.16 27.16 16.64
C VAL A 232 -0.10 28.02 16.78
N GLY A 233 -0.08 29.04 17.65
CA GLY A 233 -1.24 29.91 17.87
C GLY A 233 -1.68 30.65 16.62
N SER A 234 -0.75 31.19 15.84
CA SER A 234 -1.04 31.94 14.61
C SER A 234 -1.47 31.08 13.43
N THR A 235 -1.09 29.80 13.39
CA THR A 235 -1.40 28.91 12.26
C THR A 235 -2.50 27.90 12.55
N ALA A 236 -2.86 27.68 13.83
CA ALA A 236 -3.84 26.68 14.24
C ALA A 236 -5.19 26.82 13.52
N GLY A 237 -5.72 28.03 13.38
CA GLY A 237 -7.02 28.27 12.74
C GLY A 237 -7.04 27.87 11.26
N VAL A 238 -6.06 28.35 10.49
CA VAL A 238 -5.95 28.05 9.05
C VAL A 238 -5.71 26.56 8.81
N ILE A 239 -4.84 25.94 9.61
CA ILE A 239 -4.52 24.52 9.45
C ILE A 239 -5.70 23.64 9.84
N THR A 240 -6.37 23.93 10.96
CA THR A 240 -7.54 23.16 11.40
C THR A 240 -8.70 23.29 10.41
N GLY A 241 -8.91 24.48 9.84
CA GLY A 241 -9.90 24.70 8.79
C GLY A 241 -9.60 23.87 7.53
N ALA A 242 -8.35 23.90 7.05
CA ALA A 242 -7.93 23.08 5.91
C ALA A 242 -8.07 21.57 6.20
N ALA A 243 -7.69 21.12 7.40
CA ALA A 243 -7.83 19.74 7.82
C ALA A 243 -9.31 19.30 7.86
N LEU A 244 -10.21 20.15 8.36
CA LEU A 244 -11.64 19.87 8.42
C LEU A 244 -12.24 19.69 7.02
N ILE A 245 -11.83 20.54 6.06
CA ILE A 245 -12.25 20.41 4.66
C ILE A 245 -11.76 19.09 4.06
N MET A 246 -10.48 18.73 4.26
CA MET A 246 -9.92 17.48 3.76
C MET A 246 -10.62 16.25 4.37
N VAL A 247 -10.83 16.25 5.69
CA VAL A 247 -11.55 15.18 6.39
C VAL A 247 -12.97 15.04 5.84
N ALA A 248 -13.67 16.15 5.58
CA ALA A 248 -15.01 16.12 4.98
C ALA A 248 -15.00 15.51 3.55
N VAL A 249 -14.01 15.88 2.72
CA VAL A 249 -13.86 15.32 1.36
C VAL A 249 -13.55 13.82 1.41
N PHE A 250 -12.61 13.41 2.26
CA PHE A 250 -12.24 12.00 2.39
C PHE A 250 -13.34 11.16 3.05
N ALA A 251 -14.09 11.71 4.00
CA ALA A 251 -15.30 11.08 4.52
C ALA A 251 -16.37 10.93 3.42
N GLY A 252 -16.46 11.87 2.48
CA GLY A 252 -17.30 11.75 1.29
C GLY A 252 -16.90 10.55 0.41
N PHE A 253 -15.61 10.33 0.17
CA PHE A 253 -15.14 9.10 -0.50
C PHE A 253 -15.44 7.85 0.30
N ALA A 254 -15.35 7.93 1.63
CA ALA A 254 -15.67 6.82 2.53
C ALA A 254 -17.14 6.40 2.44
N ALA A 255 -18.04 7.32 2.09
CA ALA A 255 -19.47 7.08 1.88
C ALA A 255 -19.80 6.49 0.50
N GLY A 256 -18.81 6.29 -0.38
CA GLY A 256 -19.01 5.67 -1.69
C GLY A 256 -19.40 4.19 -1.59
N GLU A 257 -20.01 3.66 -2.66
CA GLU A 257 -20.44 2.25 -2.71
C GLU A 257 -19.30 1.26 -3.00
N LEU A 258 -18.21 1.74 -3.61
CA LEU A 258 -17.04 0.91 -3.93
C LEU A 258 -16.12 0.82 -2.72
N VAL A 259 -15.89 -0.40 -2.23
CA VAL A 259 -15.00 -0.72 -1.08
C VAL A 259 -13.63 -0.04 -1.20
N MET A 260 -13.07 0.01 -2.41
CA MET A 260 -11.80 0.67 -2.70
C MET A 260 -11.82 2.17 -2.30
N PHE A 261 -12.89 2.89 -2.63
CA PHE A 261 -13.06 4.28 -2.22
C PHE A 261 -13.35 4.40 -0.73
N GLN A 262 -14.06 3.42 -0.15
CA GLN A 262 -14.28 3.36 1.30
C GLN A 262 -12.96 3.28 2.07
N GLN A 263 -12.06 2.38 1.67
CA GLN A 263 -10.76 2.17 2.29
C GLN A 263 -9.86 3.41 2.18
N ILE A 264 -9.80 4.03 1.00
CA ILE A 264 -9.00 5.25 0.76
C ILE A 264 -9.56 6.41 1.57
N GLY A 265 -10.86 6.67 1.45
CA GLY A 265 -11.52 7.78 2.12
C GLY A 265 -11.40 7.69 3.64
N PHE A 266 -11.69 6.53 4.20
CA PHE A 266 -11.54 6.30 5.64
C PHE A 266 -10.08 6.43 6.10
N GLY A 267 -9.15 5.79 5.38
CA GLY A 267 -7.73 5.82 5.70
C GLY A 267 -7.15 7.23 5.71
N LEU A 268 -7.43 8.02 4.67
CA LEU A 268 -6.98 9.41 4.57
C LEU A 268 -7.65 10.30 5.62
N ALA A 269 -8.96 10.15 5.85
CA ALA A 269 -9.68 10.94 6.84
C ALA A 269 -9.11 10.73 8.26
N VAL A 270 -8.89 9.47 8.66
CA VAL A 270 -8.31 9.15 9.97
C VAL A 270 -6.89 9.67 10.09
N ALA A 271 -6.04 9.44 9.08
CA ALA A 271 -4.66 9.89 9.10
C ALA A 271 -4.55 11.42 9.22
N VAL A 272 -5.32 12.17 8.41
CA VAL A 272 -5.33 13.64 8.43
C VAL A 272 -5.89 14.16 9.75
N ALA A 273 -6.96 13.55 10.28
CA ALA A 273 -7.52 13.94 11.57
C ALA A 273 -6.50 13.75 12.70
N LEU A 274 -5.78 12.62 12.72
CA LEU A 274 -4.72 12.35 13.70
C LEU A 274 -3.52 13.28 13.54
N ASP A 275 -3.10 13.59 12.31
CA ASP A 275 -2.00 14.51 12.07
C ASP A 275 -2.35 15.94 12.52
N ALA A 276 -3.52 16.44 12.12
CA ALA A 276 -3.95 17.80 12.41
C ALA A 276 -4.22 18.03 13.90
N THR A 277 -4.62 16.99 14.64
CA THR A 277 -4.94 17.09 16.08
C THR A 277 -3.79 16.59 16.94
N LEU A 278 -3.58 15.28 17.02
CA LEU A 278 -2.65 14.66 17.96
C LEU A 278 -1.19 15.01 17.61
N VAL A 279 -0.80 14.87 16.35
CA VAL A 279 0.58 15.14 15.96
C VAL A 279 0.89 16.62 16.08
N ARG A 280 0.06 17.48 15.49
CA ARG A 280 0.37 18.91 15.38
C ARG A 280 0.13 19.70 16.64
N LEU A 281 -0.92 19.42 17.40
CA LEU A 281 -1.24 20.18 18.61
C LEU A 281 -0.50 19.66 19.84
N VAL A 282 -0.09 18.38 19.84
CA VAL A 282 0.53 17.75 21.01
C VAL A 282 1.97 17.31 20.73
N LEU A 283 2.18 16.39 19.79
CA LEU A 283 3.51 15.76 19.62
C LEU A 283 4.56 16.72 19.05
N VAL A 284 4.20 17.58 18.10
CA VAL A 284 5.12 18.56 17.51
C VAL A 284 5.56 19.59 18.56
N PRO A 285 4.66 20.28 19.29
CA PRO A 285 5.07 21.21 20.34
C PRO A 285 5.86 20.53 21.45
N ALA A 286 5.41 19.35 21.92
CA ALA A 286 6.12 18.60 22.97
C ALA A 286 7.53 18.18 22.54
N SER A 287 7.70 17.67 21.32
CA SER A 287 9.03 17.32 20.82
C SER A 287 9.93 18.56 20.65
N MET A 288 9.36 19.70 20.23
CA MET A 288 10.08 20.97 20.12
C MET A 288 10.53 21.54 21.45
N THR A 289 9.69 21.50 22.47
CA THR A 289 10.07 22.00 23.80
C THR A 289 11.12 21.11 24.45
N VAL A 290 10.99 19.78 24.36
CA VAL A 290 11.95 18.83 24.95
C VAL A 290 13.34 18.93 24.32
N LEU A 291 13.43 19.09 23.00
CA LEU A 291 14.72 19.16 22.30
C LEU A 291 15.37 20.56 22.36
N GLY A 292 14.58 21.62 22.58
CA GLY A 292 15.08 22.99 22.73
C GLY A 292 15.99 23.42 21.58
N ALA A 293 17.21 23.89 21.91
CA ALA A 293 18.19 24.33 20.92
C ALA A 293 18.72 23.21 20.00
N ARG A 294 18.64 21.93 20.41
CA ARG A 294 19.11 20.80 19.59
C ARG A 294 18.27 20.59 18.33
N ASN A 295 17.04 21.13 18.30
CA ASN A 295 16.20 21.13 17.11
C ASN A 295 16.89 21.78 15.91
N TRP A 296 17.77 22.73 16.14
CA TRP A 296 18.42 23.51 15.08
C TRP A 296 19.85 23.06 14.79
N TYR A 297 20.21 21.84 15.22
CA TYR A 297 21.53 21.29 14.95
C TYR A 297 21.75 21.13 13.44
N ALA A 298 22.71 21.90 12.94
CA ALA A 298 23.16 21.90 11.56
C ALA A 298 24.62 21.42 11.50
N PRO A 299 24.97 20.38 10.73
CA PRO A 299 26.36 20.06 10.48
C PRO A 299 27.04 21.17 9.67
N ARG A 300 28.37 21.29 9.80
CA ARG A 300 29.17 22.42 9.27
C ARG A 300 28.97 22.75 7.79
N TRP A 301 28.57 21.77 6.97
CA TRP A 301 28.31 21.94 5.53
C TRP A 301 26.94 22.60 5.22
N LEU A 302 26.00 22.64 6.17
CA LEU A 302 24.72 23.37 6.09
C LEU A 302 24.76 24.73 6.80
N ALA A 303 25.82 25.01 7.57
CA ALA A 303 25.96 26.22 8.37
C ALA A 303 26.29 27.46 7.51
N ARG A 304 25.78 28.63 7.91
CA ARG A 304 26.02 29.91 7.24
C ARG A 304 27.50 30.32 7.40
N PRO A 305 28.17 30.87 6.36
CA PRO A 305 29.29 31.77 6.59
C PRO A 305 28.76 33.02 7.33
N PRO A 306 29.53 33.58 8.29
CA PRO A 306 29.07 34.71 9.10
C PRO A 306 28.74 35.91 8.21
N ARG A 307 27.54 36.49 8.39
CA ARG A 307 27.22 37.77 7.75
C ARG A 307 27.98 38.88 8.48
N PRO A 308 28.68 39.78 7.76
CA PRO A 308 29.29 40.95 8.38
C PRO A 308 28.18 41.83 8.97
N ARG A 309 28.33 42.20 10.25
CA ARG A 309 27.48 43.20 10.91
C ARG A 309 27.60 44.52 10.15
N ARG A 310 26.46 45.09 9.73
CA ARG A 310 26.34 46.53 9.41
C ARG A 310 25.76 47.23 10.62
#